data_AF-A0A1F1DBY6-F1
#
_entry.id   AF-A0A1F1DBY6-F1
#
_cell.length_a   1.000
_cell.length_b   1.000
_cell.length_c   1.000
_cell.angle_alpha   90.00
_cell.angle_beta   90.00
_cell.angle_gamma   90.00
#
_symmetry.space_group_name_H-M   'P 1'
#
loop_
_entity.id
_entity.type
_entity.pdbx_description
1 polymer ?
#
loop_
_entity_poly.entity_id
_entity_poly.type
_entity_poly.pdbx_seq_one_letter_code
_entity_poly.pdbx_strand_id
1 'polypeptide(L)'
;MTPTYNAQVNPHLGAPGITTMHGDAQSSDATPLAGPGAGNWKITGTKLGGACPTILAGRDGFIQVLCTQVFAHGEFITPKLSILDPHTGRELSHLDIPKGALLGGVYAYLDAQDRMVLVDGSQCLLRLSHSADGRSIRVDERIDLSRMLAQSANDAVVGLVPDWSGRIWVATKNGYIAVIDSARGTIRSMRLNKASIAGERIDNSISACPQGVSVVTSHAIYMLNATATGAPTLKWWHAYDRGSARKPGKLAWGSGASPTFFGPNGSDYVMLTDNSDIQESVIVYRTDNGAKVGSAGLFTAGTSGTENSMIGVGNTMVGASTYGYPYPKYPEGAGPSVPANALFAPGMERWDITDRGLRKIWDRKDVYSSAVPRYSTADGLIYTCERRRGPAGLANGAYAWAVALDMETGKTMHEQRLPQHVSLLLGGGDTLQMVGTIDRYGTWWQGTISGVYRIAKA
;
A
#
# COMPACT_ATOMS: atom_id res chain seq x y z
N MET A 1 21.33 15.43 2.30
CA MET A 1 20.73 15.38 3.64
C MET A 1 19.69 14.29 3.59
N THR A 2 19.93 13.24 4.38
CA THR A 2 19.07 12.07 4.45
C THR A 2 17.72 12.49 5.04
N PRO A 3 16.59 12.23 4.34
CA PRO A 3 15.28 12.59 4.86
C PRO A 3 14.99 11.86 6.19
N THR A 4 14.51 12.58 7.19
CA THR A 4 14.16 12.00 8.50
C THR A 4 12.67 11.70 8.58
N TYR A 5 12.27 10.64 9.29
CA TYR A 5 10.85 10.33 9.50
C TYR A 5 10.13 11.50 10.15
N ASN A 6 9.10 12.00 9.48
CA ASN A 6 8.31 13.14 9.96
C ASN A 6 6.81 13.01 9.66
N ALA A 7 6.34 11.80 9.31
CA ALA A 7 4.91 11.55 9.27
C ALA A 7 4.30 11.80 10.67
N GLN A 8 3.20 12.53 10.69
CA GLN A 8 2.50 12.96 11.87
C GLN A 8 1.83 11.76 12.54
N VAL A 9 2.05 11.64 13.85
CA VAL A 9 1.50 10.54 14.64
C VAL A 9 0.00 10.71 14.77
N ASN A 10 -0.75 9.71 14.31
CA ASN A 10 -2.19 9.61 14.55
C ASN A 10 -2.43 8.88 15.88
N PRO A 11 -3.10 9.49 16.88
CA PRO A 11 -3.30 8.89 18.20
C PRO A 11 -4.21 7.65 18.22
N HIS A 12 -4.86 7.34 17.09
CA HIS A 12 -5.75 6.19 16.93
C HIS A 12 -5.11 5.04 16.13
N LEU A 13 -3.87 5.20 15.69
CA LEU A 13 -3.04 4.12 15.15
C LEU A 13 -2.03 3.62 16.19
N GLY A 14 -1.49 2.42 15.98
CA GLY A 14 -0.39 1.87 16.78
C GLY A 14 0.95 2.58 16.53
N ALA A 15 2.06 1.84 16.65
CA ALA A 15 3.40 2.38 16.41
C ALA A 15 3.62 2.96 14.98
N PRO A 16 4.27 4.13 14.84
CA PRO A 16 4.54 4.73 13.53
C PRO A 16 5.38 3.84 12.60
N GLY A 17 5.05 3.83 11.31
CA GLY A 17 5.81 3.16 10.25
C GLY A 17 5.54 1.66 10.07
N ILE A 18 4.67 1.06 10.89
CA ILE A 18 4.42 -0.40 10.91
C ILE A 18 2.95 -0.81 11.09
N THR A 19 2.02 0.14 11.13
CA THR A 19 0.61 -0.13 11.50
C THR A 19 -0.36 -0.05 10.34
N THR A 20 0.08 0.36 9.17
CA THR A 20 -0.68 0.27 7.92
C THR A 20 0.21 -0.38 6.87
N MET A 21 -0.38 -0.84 5.77
CA MET A 21 0.37 -1.31 4.60
C MET A 21 1.43 -0.27 4.16
N HIS A 22 1.06 1.01 4.17
CA HIS A 22 1.93 2.12 3.79
C HIS A 22 2.64 2.79 4.98
N GLY A 23 2.77 2.06 6.09
CA GLY A 23 3.52 2.45 7.30
C GLY A 23 2.71 3.28 8.30
N ASP A 24 1.96 4.27 7.83
CA ASP A 24 1.17 5.19 8.67
C ASP A 24 -0.11 5.66 7.97
N ALA A 25 -0.87 6.55 8.64
CA ALA A 25 -2.10 7.12 8.09
C ALA A 25 -1.85 7.93 6.80
N GLN A 26 -0.66 8.49 6.64
CA GLN A 26 -0.30 9.36 5.54
C GLN A 26 0.15 8.61 4.29
N SER A 27 0.29 7.29 4.40
CA SER A 27 0.84 6.40 3.38
C SER A 27 2.24 6.82 2.91
N SER A 28 3.11 7.16 3.87
CA SER A 28 4.48 7.65 3.60
C SER A 28 5.38 6.61 2.94
N ASP A 29 5.04 5.32 3.04
CA ASP A 29 5.89 4.17 2.72
C ASP A 29 7.26 4.21 3.42
N ALA A 30 7.32 4.87 4.58
CA ALA A 30 8.52 5.02 5.38
C ALA A 30 8.33 4.52 6.81
N THR A 31 9.45 4.27 7.49
CA THR A 31 9.48 3.84 8.89
C THR A 31 10.61 4.53 9.65
N PRO A 32 10.41 4.85 10.94
CA PRO A 32 11.48 5.30 11.83
C PRO A 32 12.36 4.15 12.33
N LEU A 33 12.07 2.89 11.99
CA LEU A 33 12.80 1.72 12.46
C LEU A 33 13.91 1.34 11.49
N ALA A 34 15.06 0.94 12.03
CA ALA A 34 16.18 0.43 11.23
C ALA A 34 15.81 -0.94 10.63
N GLY A 35 16.16 -1.17 9.37
CA GLY A 35 16.03 -2.49 8.74
C GLY A 35 17.22 -3.41 9.04
N PRO A 36 17.35 -4.52 8.30
CA PRO A 36 18.47 -5.46 8.50
C PRO A 36 19.83 -4.90 8.07
N GLY A 37 19.87 -3.71 7.47
CA GLY A 37 21.07 -3.03 6.99
C GLY A 37 21.62 -3.64 5.69
N ALA A 38 22.78 -3.16 5.25
CA ALA A 38 23.46 -3.61 4.03
C ALA A 38 24.47 -4.76 4.26
N GLY A 39 24.36 -5.48 5.38
CA GLY A 39 25.16 -6.67 5.67
C GLY A 39 24.50 -7.95 5.16
N ASN A 40 25.13 -9.11 5.42
CA ASN A 40 24.53 -10.40 5.07
C ASN A 40 23.19 -10.62 5.77
N TRP A 41 22.24 -11.22 5.06
CA TRP A 41 20.91 -11.51 5.58
C TRP A 41 20.67 -13.00 5.81
N LYS A 42 20.03 -13.30 6.94
CA LYS A 42 19.37 -14.59 7.18
C LYS A 42 17.94 -14.49 6.68
N ILE A 43 17.65 -15.22 5.59
CA ILE A 43 16.34 -15.23 4.95
C ILE A 43 15.64 -16.57 5.23
N THR A 44 14.53 -16.52 5.95
CA THR A 44 13.65 -17.68 6.18
C THR A 44 12.25 -17.39 5.65
N GLY A 45 11.45 -18.42 5.39
CA GLY A 45 10.09 -18.26 4.88
C GLY A 45 9.07 -19.04 5.70
N THR A 46 7.92 -18.41 5.96
CA THR A 46 6.76 -19.02 6.60
C THR A 46 5.65 -19.15 5.59
N LYS A 47 5.21 -20.39 5.31
CA LYS A 47 4.09 -20.64 4.41
C LYS A 47 2.79 -20.39 5.17
N LEU A 48 1.95 -19.51 4.62
CA LEU A 48 0.65 -19.17 5.22
C LEU A 48 -0.53 -19.59 4.32
N GLY A 49 -0.25 -20.24 3.19
CA GLY A 49 -1.27 -20.85 2.32
C GLY A 49 -2.01 -19.83 1.44
N GLY A 50 -1.41 -18.66 1.20
CA GLY A 50 -2.04 -17.61 0.41
C GLY A 50 -1.12 -16.43 0.12
N ALA A 51 -1.67 -15.50 -0.66
CA ALA A 51 -1.09 -14.19 -0.90
C ALA A 51 -1.16 -13.36 0.39
N CYS A 52 -0.05 -12.82 0.88
CA CYS A 52 -0.01 -12.08 2.14
C CYS A 52 0.36 -10.60 1.92
N PRO A 53 -0.58 -9.77 1.41
CA PRO A 53 -0.30 -8.38 1.03
C PRO A 53 -0.10 -7.44 2.22
N THR A 54 -0.65 -7.78 3.39
CA THR A 54 -0.67 -6.88 4.55
C THR A 54 0.05 -7.53 5.71
N ILE A 55 1.18 -6.94 6.07
CA ILE A 55 2.01 -7.35 7.21
C ILE A 55 2.16 -6.14 8.12
N LEU A 56 1.63 -6.22 9.33
CA LEU A 56 1.70 -5.17 10.33
C LEU A 56 2.42 -5.69 11.57
N ALA A 57 2.86 -4.81 12.45
CA ALA A 57 3.48 -5.21 13.71
C ALA A 57 2.96 -4.38 14.88
N GLY A 58 2.54 -5.07 15.94
CA GLY A 58 2.09 -4.45 17.18
C GLY A 58 3.25 -3.87 18.00
N ARG A 59 2.94 -3.02 18.97
CA ARG A 59 3.94 -2.49 19.93
C ARG A 59 4.50 -3.60 20.82
N ASP A 60 3.71 -4.65 21.05
CA ASP A 60 4.14 -5.90 21.71
C ASP A 60 5.15 -6.72 20.88
N GLY A 61 5.34 -6.37 19.61
CA GLY A 61 6.29 -6.98 18.70
C GLY A 61 5.75 -8.18 17.94
N PHE A 62 4.50 -8.60 18.14
CA PHE A 62 3.92 -9.66 17.31
C PHE A 62 3.67 -9.16 15.88
N ILE A 63 3.90 -10.05 14.92
CA ILE A 63 3.65 -9.76 13.50
C ILE A 63 2.24 -10.23 13.16
N GLN A 64 1.42 -9.34 12.62
CA GLN A 64 0.04 -9.61 12.24
C GLN A 64 -0.06 -9.61 10.72
N VAL A 65 -0.41 -10.75 10.13
CA VAL A 65 -0.41 -10.95 8.68
C VAL A 65 -1.80 -11.28 8.20
N LEU A 66 -2.34 -10.44 7.31
CA LEU A 66 -3.58 -10.74 6.59
C LEU A 66 -3.22 -11.38 5.25
N CYS A 67 -3.66 -12.62 5.06
CA CYS A 67 -3.45 -13.37 3.82
C CYS A 67 -4.78 -13.71 3.16
N THR A 68 -4.83 -13.70 1.83
CA THR A 68 -5.90 -14.25 1.02
C THR A 68 -5.50 -15.66 0.55
N GLN A 69 -6.09 -16.69 1.15
CA GLN A 69 -5.74 -18.08 0.87
C GLN A 69 -6.14 -18.53 -0.54
N VAL A 70 -5.30 -19.37 -1.13
CA VAL A 70 -5.54 -20.03 -2.43
C VAL A 70 -5.82 -21.50 -2.17
N PHE A 71 -6.99 -22.01 -2.55
CA PHE A 71 -7.20 -23.45 -2.66
C PHE A 71 -6.99 -23.92 -4.10
N ALA A 72 -6.69 -25.21 -4.23
CA ALA A 72 -6.50 -25.90 -5.50
C ALA A 72 -7.63 -25.58 -6.50
N HIS A 73 -7.29 -25.49 -7.78
CA HIS A 73 -8.09 -24.99 -8.91
C HIS A 73 -8.08 -23.46 -9.14
N GLY A 74 -7.24 -22.70 -8.43
CA GLY A 74 -6.96 -21.29 -8.78
C GLY A 74 -8.02 -20.30 -8.30
N GLU A 75 -8.83 -20.67 -7.32
CA GLU A 75 -9.77 -19.77 -6.65
C GLU A 75 -9.22 -19.30 -5.29
N PHE A 76 -9.32 -17.99 -5.04
CA PHE A 76 -9.05 -17.36 -3.75
C PHE A 76 -10.28 -17.54 -2.86
N ILE A 77 -10.16 -18.13 -1.67
CA ILE A 77 -11.35 -18.56 -0.92
C ILE A 77 -11.47 -17.97 0.49
N THR A 78 -10.47 -18.05 1.37
CA THR A 78 -10.67 -17.55 2.75
C THR A 78 -9.55 -16.58 3.15
N PRO A 79 -9.84 -15.28 3.34
CA PRO A 79 -8.90 -14.41 4.01
C PRO A 79 -8.66 -14.90 5.45
N LYS A 80 -7.43 -14.83 5.95
CA LYS A 80 -7.12 -15.13 7.35
C LYS A 80 -6.19 -14.10 7.95
N LEU A 81 -6.38 -13.84 9.24
CA LEU A 81 -5.42 -13.12 10.07
C LEU A 81 -4.54 -14.14 10.78
N SER A 82 -3.21 -14.02 10.66
CA SER A 82 -2.23 -14.88 11.31
C SER A 82 -1.36 -14.05 12.27
N ILE A 83 -1.09 -14.56 13.47
CA ILE A 83 -0.12 -13.98 14.41
C ILE A 83 1.17 -14.78 14.33
N LEU A 84 2.29 -14.11 14.03
CA LEU A 84 3.61 -14.75 13.95
C LEU A 84 4.51 -14.32 15.11
N ASP A 85 5.31 -15.27 15.57
CA ASP A 85 6.44 -15.02 16.46
C ASP A 85 7.51 -14.19 15.72
N PRO A 86 7.92 -13.01 16.25
CA PRO A 86 8.83 -12.12 15.53
C PRO A 86 10.27 -12.64 15.40
N HIS A 87 10.69 -13.55 16.29
CA HIS A 87 12.06 -14.06 16.30
C HIS A 87 12.21 -15.26 15.36
N THR A 88 11.18 -16.11 15.28
CA THR A 88 11.22 -17.37 14.54
C THR A 88 10.42 -17.34 13.24
N GLY A 89 9.44 -16.44 13.12
CA GLY A 89 8.47 -16.40 12.03
C GLY A 89 7.40 -17.49 12.11
N ARG A 90 7.36 -18.29 13.17
CA ARG A 90 6.37 -19.35 13.35
C ARG A 90 4.97 -18.76 13.55
N GLU A 91 3.98 -19.31 12.86
CA GLU A 91 2.56 -19.00 13.09
C GLU A 91 2.12 -19.53 14.46
N LEU A 92 1.66 -18.63 15.34
CA LEU A 92 1.24 -18.92 16.71
C LEU A 92 -0.27 -19.17 16.78
N SER A 93 -1.04 -18.41 16.02
CA SER A 93 -2.48 -18.58 15.88
C SER A 93 -2.97 -17.96 14.57
N HIS A 94 -4.18 -18.33 14.16
CA HIS A 94 -4.89 -17.69 13.06
C HIS A 94 -6.39 -17.64 13.32
N LEU A 95 -7.06 -16.76 12.57
CA LEU A 95 -8.50 -16.64 12.50
C LEU A 95 -8.91 -16.49 11.03
N ASP A 96 -9.80 -17.37 10.59
CA ASP A 96 -10.43 -17.25 9.28
C ASP A 96 -11.42 -16.09 9.29
N ILE A 97 -11.36 -15.26 8.25
CA ILE A 97 -12.19 -14.08 8.06
C ILE A 97 -13.22 -14.37 6.96
N PRO A 98 -14.50 -14.00 7.14
CA PRO A 98 -15.51 -14.16 6.09
C PRO A 98 -15.07 -13.55 4.75
N LYS A 99 -15.25 -14.31 3.66
CA LYS A 99 -14.82 -13.93 2.30
C LYS A 99 -15.58 -12.72 1.75
N GLY A 100 -14.85 -11.66 1.42
CA GLY A 100 -15.37 -10.46 0.72
C GLY A 100 -14.91 -10.36 -0.73
N ALA A 101 -14.90 -9.12 -1.28
CA ALA A 101 -14.32 -8.85 -2.59
C ALA A 101 -12.81 -9.19 -2.62
N LEU A 102 -12.27 -9.53 -3.80
CA LEU A 102 -10.89 -10.07 -3.96
C LEU A 102 -9.78 -9.21 -3.33
N LEU A 103 -9.91 -7.88 -3.42
CA LEU A 103 -9.02 -6.90 -2.79
C LEU A 103 -9.72 -6.12 -1.66
N GLY A 104 -10.95 -6.51 -1.31
CA GLY A 104 -11.71 -5.82 -0.29
C GLY A 104 -11.19 -6.18 1.09
N GLY A 105 -10.87 -5.16 1.89
CA GLY A 105 -10.42 -5.33 3.28
C GLY A 105 -8.93 -5.66 3.45
N VAL A 106 -8.11 -5.59 2.39
CA VAL A 106 -6.65 -5.78 2.53
C VAL A 106 -5.95 -4.57 3.14
N TYR A 107 -6.46 -3.35 2.94
CA TYR A 107 -5.94 -2.13 3.58
C TYR A 107 -6.48 -2.01 5.02
N ALA A 108 -6.06 -2.95 5.86
CA ALA A 108 -6.29 -2.94 7.29
C ALA A 108 -5.24 -2.08 8.02
N TYR A 109 -5.52 -1.73 9.27
CA TYR A 109 -4.56 -1.06 10.13
C TYR A 109 -4.58 -1.63 11.55
N LEU A 110 -3.51 -1.38 12.32
CA LEU A 110 -3.50 -1.61 13.76
C LEU A 110 -3.89 -0.33 14.50
N ASP A 111 -4.90 -0.40 15.34
CA ASP A 111 -5.29 0.71 16.19
C ASP A 111 -4.29 0.94 17.34
N ALA A 112 -4.53 1.97 18.15
CA ALA A 112 -3.65 2.33 19.27
C ALA A 112 -3.56 1.25 20.38
N GLN A 113 -4.37 0.19 20.32
CA GLN A 113 -4.33 -0.98 21.19
C GLN A 113 -3.78 -2.23 20.49
N ASP A 114 -3.10 -2.06 19.34
CA ASP A 114 -2.55 -3.14 18.51
C ASP A 114 -3.62 -4.11 17.97
N ARG A 115 -4.88 -3.67 17.88
CA ARG A 115 -5.96 -4.48 17.32
C ARG A 115 -6.03 -4.29 15.82
N MET A 116 -6.14 -5.38 15.07
CA MET A 116 -6.37 -5.34 13.63
C MET A 116 -7.77 -4.82 13.35
N VAL A 117 -7.85 -3.74 12.58
CA VAL A 117 -9.10 -3.14 12.10
C VAL A 117 -9.24 -3.38 10.61
N LEU A 118 -10.29 -4.10 10.22
CA LEU A 118 -10.57 -4.45 8.83
C LEU A 118 -12.07 -4.53 8.57
N VAL A 119 -12.47 -4.62 7.30
CA VAL A 119 -13.86 -4.94 6.92
C VAL A 119 -13.88 -6.32 6.30
N ASP A 120 -14.75 -7.19 6.83
CA ASP A 120 -14.87 -8.57 6.36
C ASP A 120 -15.93 -8.74 5.25
N GLY A 121 -16.02 -9.95 4.70
CA GLY A 121 -16.99 -10.30 3.67
C GLY A 121 -18.44 -10.30 4.10
N SER A 122 -18.71 -10.25 5.40
CA SER A 122 -20.05 -10.10 5.94
C SER A 122 -20.44 -8.63 6.15
N GLN A 123 -19.72 -7.73 5.48
CA GLN A 123 -20.01 -6.29 5.44
C GLN A 123 -19.91 -5.64 6.83
N CYS A 124 -19.01 -6.16 7.67
CA CYS A 124 -18.81 -5.64 9.02
C CYS A 124 -17.38 -5.14 9.19
N LEU A 125 -17.24 -3.96 9.80
CA LEU A 125 -15.97 -3.54 10.36
C LEU A 125 -15.72 -4.32 11.64
N LEU A 126 -14.55 -4.95 11.73
CA LEU A 126 -14.10 -5.73 12.87
C LEU A 126 -12.93 -5.03 13.56
N ARG A 127 -12.87 -5.14 14.89
CA ARG A 127 -11.63 -4.95 15.67
C ARG A 127 -11.22 -6.29 16.26
N LEU A 128 -10.04 -6.78 15.91
CA LEU A 128 -9.54 -8.09 16.30
C LEU A 128 -8.32 -7.92 17.21
N SER A 129 -8.37 -8.46 18.42
CA SER A 129 -7.21 -8.54 19.31
C SER A 129 -6.67 -9.96 19.38
N HIS A 130 -5.45 -10.10 19.90
CA HIS A 130 -4.88 -11.39 20.23
C HIS A 130 -4.52 -11.48 21.72
N SER A 131 -4.34 -12.70 22.23
CA SER A 131 -3.83 -12.94 23.59
C SER A 131 -2.41 -12.42 23.75
N ALA A 132 -1.99 -12.18 25.00
CA ALA A 132 -0.65 -11.68 25.31
C ALA A 132 0.49 -12.62 24.85
N ASP A 133 0.21 -13.90 24.65
CA ASP A 133 1.14 -14.90 24.10
C ASP A 133 0.96 -15.14 22.59
N GLY A 134 0.07 -14.41 21.93
CA GLY A 134 -0.24 -14.50 20.50
C GLY A 134 -0.95 -15.79 20.07
N ARG A 135 -1.41 -16.63 21.01
CA ARG A 135 -1.96 -17.98 20.73
C ARG A 135 -3.47 -18.02 20.50
N SER A 136 -4.18 -16.91 20.68
CA SER A 136 -5.59 -16.80 20.26
C SER A 136 -5.90 -15.42 19.72
N ILE A 137 -6.87 -15.36 18.81
CA ILE A 137 -7.42 -14.12 18.24
C ILE A 137 -8.91 -14.07 18.61
N ARG A 138 -9.40 -12.88 18.97
CA ARG A 138 -10.81 -12.65 19.30
C ARG A 138 -11.35 -11.41 18.59
N VAL A 139 -12.65 -11.45 18.30
CA VAL A 139 -13.40 -10.29 17.78
C VAL A 139 -13.85 -9.45 18.98
N ASP A 140 -13.26 -8.27 19.15
CA ASP A 140 -13.62 -7.35 20.24
C ASP A 140 -14.82 -6.48 19.88
N GLU A 141 -14.97 -6.14 18.59
CA GLU A 141 -16.03 -5.27 18.12
C GLU A 141 -16.45 -5.60 16.70
N ARG A 142 -17.73 -5.37 16.41
CA ARG A 142 -18.34 -5.54 15.10
C ARG A 142 -19.29 -4.36 14.83
N ILE A 143 -19.07 -3.66 13.72
CA ILE A 143 -19.95 -2.57 13.25
C ILE A 143 -20.51 -2.97 11.88
N ASP A 144 -21.84 -3.05 11.79
CA ASP A 144 -22.54 -3.40 10.56
C ASP A 144 -22.52 -2.24 9.54
N LEU A 145 -21.97 -2.50 8.36
CA LEU A 145 -21.89 -1.56 7.24
C LEU A 145 -22.88 -1.90 6.11
N SER A 146 -23.72 -2.92 6.28
CA SER A 146 -24.60 -3.43 5.22
C SER A 146 -25.51 -2.37 4.62
N ARG A 147 -26.13 -1.51 5.46
CA ARG A 147 -26.95 -0.39 5.00
C ARG A 147 -26.15 0.64 4.19
N MET A 148 -24.89 0.85 4.57
CA MET A 148 -24.01 1.78 3.85
C MET A 148 -23.65 1.21 2.48
N LEU A 149 -23.27 -0.06 2.42
CA LEU A 149 -22.90 -0.73 1.16
C LEU A 149 -24.11 -0.96 0.24
N ALA A 150 -25.31 -1.17 0.79
CA ALA A 150 -26.55 -1.30 0.01
C ALA A 150 -26.92 -0.04 -0.80
N GLN A 151 -26.25 1.11 -0.58
CA GLN A 151 -26.38 2.29 -1.43
C GLN A 151 -25.88 2.07 -2.86
N SER A 152 -25.10 1.01 -3.11
CA SER A 152 -24.63 0.66 -4.44
C SER A 152 -24.54 -0.86 -4.61
N ALA A 153 -25.15 -1.38 -5.68
CA ALA A 153 -25.13 -2.82 -5.96
C ALA A 153 -23.68 -3.30 -6.19
N ASN A 154 -23.36 -4.47 -5.63
CA ASN A 154 -22.04 -5.11 -5.73
C ASN A 154 -20.87 -4.22 -5.25
N ASP A 155 -21.14 -3.30 -4.33
CA ASP A 155 -20.11 -2.48 -3.72
C ASP A 155 -19.40 -3.23 -2.58
N ALA A 156 -18.15 -2.86 -2.34
CA ALA A 156 -17.33 -3.45 -1.30
C ALA A 156 -16.34 -2.42 -0.78
N VAL A 157 -15.98 -2.54 0.50
CA VAL A 157 -14.93 -1.71 1.10
C VAL A 157 -13.58 -2.06 0.47
N VAL A 158 -12.85 -1.04 0.05
CA VAL A 158 -11.49 -1.15 -0.49
C VAL A 158 -10.49 -0.87 0.61
N GLY A 159 -10.59 0.29 1.26
CA GLY A 159 -9.67 0.68 2.33
C GLY A 159 -10.30 1.52 3.43
N LEU A 160 -9.60 1.59 4.56
CA LEU A 160 -10.01 2.32 5.73
C LEU A 160 -8.81 2.94 6.45
N VAL A 161 -9.04 4.09 7.08
CA VAL A 161 -8.02 4.81 7.86
C VAL A 161 -8.70 5.60 8.97
N PRO A 162 -8.16 5.68 10.19
CA PRO A 162 -8.69 6.58 11.20
C PRO A 162 -8.25 8.02 10.93
N ASP A 163 -9.07 8.99 11.29
CA ASP A 163 -8.65 10.39 11.39
C ASP A 163 -8.16 10.75 12.79
N TRP A 164 -7.65 11.98 12.96
CA TRP A 164 -7.13 12.49 14.23
C TRP A 164 -8.20 12.70 15.32
N SER A 165 -9.48 12.59 14.97
CA SER A 165 -10.60 12.63 15.93
C SER A 165 -11.10 11.24 16.32
N GLY A 166 -10.48 10.17 15.80
CA GLY A 166 -10.84 8.79 16.09
C GLY A 166 -12.02 8.25 15.30
N ARG A 167 -12.48 9.00 14.29
CA ARG A 167 -13.49 8.51 13.35
C ARG A 167 -12.79 7.62 12.32
N ILE A 168 -13.46 6.58 11.86
CA ILE A 168 -12.93 5.69 10.83
C ILE A 168 -13.50 6.12 9.48
N TRP A 169 -12.62 6.46 8.55
CA TRP A 169 -12.97 6.70 7.16
C TRP A 169 -12.91 5.39 6.40
N VAL A 170 -13.91 5.15 5.56
CA VAL A 170 -14.05 3.94 4.75
C VAL A 170 -14.31 4.35 3.30
N ALA A 171 -13.56 3.77 2.38
CA ALA A 171 -13.77 3.93 0.94
C ALA A 171 -14.29 2.65 0.31
N THR A 172 -15.23 2.80 -0.63
CA THR A 172 -15.83 1.67 -1.36
C THR A 172 -15.45 1.68 -2.83
N LYS A 173 -15.49 0.50 -3.45
CA LYS A 173 -15.14 0.28 -4.86
C LYS A 173 -15.91 1.20 -5.80
N ASN A 174 -17.19 1.44 -5.52
CA ASN A 174 -18.08 2.27 -6.37
C ASN A 174 -18.07 3.76 -6.01
N GLY A 175 -17.07 4.21 -5.25
CA GLY A 175 -16.82 5.64 -5.02
C GLY A 175 -17.57 6.25 -3.85
N TYR A 176 -18.04 5.46 -2.88
CA TYR A 176 -18.58 6.01 -1.64
C TYR A 176 -17.46 6.18 -0.61
N ILE A 177 -17.51 7.31 0.09
CA ILE A 177 -16.72 7.57 1.28
C ILE A 177 -17.66 7.67 2.47
N ALA A 178 -17.41 6.86 3.49
CA ALA A 178 -18.15 6.86 4.74
C ALA A 178 -17.26 7.25 5.92
N VAL A 179 -17.86 7.91 6.89
CA VAL A 179 -17.26 8.25 8.18
C VAL A 179 -18.06 7.51 9.24
N ILE A 180 -17.36 6.67 9.99
CA ILE A 180 -17.88 5.89 11.10
C ILE A 180 -17.42 6.59 12.39
N ASP A 181 -18.39 7.07 13.17
CA ASP A 181 -18.17 7.57 14.52
C ASP A 181 -18.74 6.55 15.50
N SER A 182 -17.87 5.63 15.96
CA SER A 182 -18.26 4.55 16.88
C SER A 182 -18.79 5.10 18.21
N ALA A 183 -18.25 6.23 18.69
CA ALA A 183 -18.67 6.83 19.95
C ALA A 183 -20.11 7.40 19.87
N ARG A 184 -20.51 7.91 18.71
CA ARG A 184 -21.87 8.40 18.46
C ARG A 184 -22.80 7.35 17.85
N GLY A 185 -22.28 6.20 17.44
CA GLY A 185 -23.04 5.16 16.74
C GLY A 185 -23.55 5.63 15.37
N THR A 186 -22.82 6.51 14.68
CA THR A 186 -23.27 7.07 13.40
C THR A 186 -22.38 6.66 12.24
N ILE A 187 -22.99 6.35 11.11
CA ILE A 187 -22.33 6.15 9.82
C ILE A 187 -22.92 7.16 8.85
N ARG A 188 -22.08 8.01 8.25
CA ARG A 188 -22.50 8.99 7.24
C ARG A 188 -21.62 8.85 6.02
N SER A 189 -22.23 8.85 4.84
CA SER A 189 -21.52 8.66 3.59
C SER A 189 -21.84 9.73 2.55
N MET A 190 -20.92 9.90 1.61
CA MET A 190 -21.11 10.66 0.38
C MET A 190 -20.55 9.88 -0.81
N ARG A 191 -21.11 10.08 -2.00
CA ARG A 191 -20.58 9.54 -3.24
C ARG A 191 -19.64 10.55 -3.90
N LEU A 192 -18.48 10.10 -4.35
CA LEU A 192 -17.55 10.86 -5.17
C LEU A 192 -17.95 10.72 -6.65
N ASN A 193 -18.28 11.84 -7.27
CA ASN A 193 -18.78 11.90 -8.65
C ASN A 193 -18.54 13.27 -9.31
N LYS A 194 -17.50 13.99 -8.88
CA LYS A 194 -17.25 15.35 -9.40
C LYS A 194 -16.69 15.33 -10.81
N ALA A 195 -15.84 14.37 -11.14
CA ALA A 195 -15.28 14.20 -12.47
C ALA A 195 -16.21 13.38 -13.38
N SER A 196 -17.04 12.50 -12.82
CA SER A 196 -17.98 11.67 -13.59
C SER A 196 -19.29 11.44 -12.86
N ILE A 197 -20.41 11.87 -13.48
CA ILE A 197 -21.78 11.60 -12.98
C ILE A 197 -22.07 10.10 -12.91
N ALA A 198 -21.54 9.32 -13.86
CA ALA A 198 -21.69 7.86 -13.86
C ALA A 198 -21.05 7.21 -12.61
N GLY A 199 -20.11 7.91 -11.97
CA GLY A 199 -19.39 7.46 -10.79
C GLY A 199 -17.91 7.31 -11.05
N GLU A 200 -17.17 7.24 -9.96
CA GLU A 200 -15.72 7.12 -9.98
C GLU A 200 -15.32 5.97 -9.07
N ARG A 201 -14.52 5.04 -9.60
CA ARG A 201 -14.09 3.87 -8.84
C ARG A 201 -12.94 4.23 -7.91
N ILE A 202 -12.88 3.57 -6.77
CA ILE A 202 -11.71 3.59 -5.89
C ILE A 202 -11.15 2.19 -5.92
N ASP A 203 -9.85 2.08 -6.20
CA ASP A 203 -9.19 0.78 -6.44
C ASP A 203 -8.02 0.51 -5.49
N ASN A 204 -7.56 1.54 -4.78
CA ASN A 204 -6.42 1.47 -3.86
C ASN A 204 -6.79 2.12 -2.51
N SER A 205 -5.86 2.16 -1.55
CA SER A 205 -6.07 2.72 -0.21
C SER A 205 -6.43 4.21 -0.24
N ILE A 206 -6.81 4.71 0.94
CA ILE A 206 -7.00 6.11 1.26
C ILE A 206 -6.01 6.53 2.34
N SER A 207 -5.69 7.83 2.37
CA SER A 207 -4.71 8.37 3.31
C SER A 207 -5.34 9.49 4.12
N ALA A 208 -4.89 9.67 5.36
CA ALA A 208 -5.32 10.72 6.26
C ALA A 208 -4.14 11.54 6.77
N CYS A 209 -4.40 12.82 7.01
CA CYS A 209 -3.54 13.74 7.75
C CYS A 209 -4.42 14.54 8.75
N PRO A 210 -3.84 15.36 9.65
CA PRO A 210 -4.62 16.17 10.59
C PRO A 210 -5.64 17.09 9.91
N GLN A 211 -5.39 17.49 8.65
CA GLN A 211 -6.28 18.37 7.90
C GLN A 211 -7.44 17.66 7.19
N GLY A 212 -7.45 16.32 7.15
CA GLY A 212 -8.50 15.53 6.49
C GLY A 212 -7.99 14.27 5.79
N VAL A 213 -8.81 13.75 4.87
CA VAL A 213 -8.57 12.48 4.17
C VAL A 213 -8.46 12.71 2.67
N SER A 214 -7.44 12.15 2.05
CA SER A 214 -7.30 12.14 0.59
C SER A 214 -7.65 10.79 0.00
N VAL A 215 -8.33 10.85 -1.14
CA VAL A 215 -8.82 9.69 -1.90
C VAL A 215 -8.48 9.91 -3.36
N VAL A 216 -7.87 8.92 -3.99
CA VAL A 216 -7.69 8.89 -5.45
C VAL A 216 -8.72 7.94 -6.04
N THR A 217 -9.56 8.47 -6.92
CA THR A 217 -10.49 7.68 -7.72
C THR A 217 -9.87 7.39 -9.09
N SER A 218 -10.59 6.67 -9.94
CA SER A 218 -10.23 6.52 -11.34
C SER A 218 -10.14 7.85 -12.10
N HIS A 219 -10.76 8.95 -11.64
CA HIS A 219 -10.79 10.20 -12.42
C HIS A 219 -10.13 11.39 -11.73
N ALA A 220 -10.08 11.39 -10.39
CA ALA A 220 -9.68 12.56 -9.65
C ALA A 220 -9.01 12.21 -8.32
N ILE A 221 -8.22 13.15 -7.81
CA ILE A 221 -7.83 13.19 -6.40
C ILE A 221 -8.77 14.12 -5.64
N TYR A 222 -9.16 13.69 -4.44
CA TYR A 222 -10.03 14.41 -3.53
C TYR A 222 -9.30 14.69 -2.23
N MET A 223 -9.61 15.83 -1.61
CA MET A 223 -9.35 16.09 -0.21
C MET A 223 -10.67 16.33 0.49
N LEU A 224 -10.89 15.59 1.56
CA LEU A 224 -12.16 15.51 2.28
C LEU A 224 -11.93 15.91 3.74
N ASN A 225 -12.96 16.45 4.36
CA ASN A 225 -13.01 16.66 5.81
C ASN A 225 -14.36 16.15 6.33
N ALA A 226 -14.51 15.99 7.63
CA ALA A 226 -15.80 15.65 8.23
C ALA A 226 -16.25 16.73 9.20
N THR A 227 -17.53 17.08 9.11
CA THR A 227 -18.18 18.02 10.04
C THR A 227 -18.10 17.50 11.48
N ALA A 228 -18.43 18.36 12.45
CA ALA A 228 -18.55 17.96 13.86
C ALA A 228 -19.55 16.81 14.09
N THR A 229 -20.54 16.66 13.21
CA THR A 229 -21.55 15.58 13.23
C THR A 229 -21.11 14.32 12.47
N GLY A 230 -19.88 14.29 11.98
CA GLY A 230 -19.30 13.16 11.24
C GLY A 230 -19.74 13.07 9.78
N ALA A 231 -20.33 14.11 9.20
CA ALA A 231 -20.71 14.07 7.78
C ALA A 231 -19.49 14.36 6.90
N PRO A 232 -19.14 13.50 5.92
CA PRO A 232 -18.05 13.78 5.00
C PRO A 232 -18.39 14.98 4.10
N THR A 233 -17.39 15.81 3.84
CA THR A 233 -17.47 17.05 3.06
C THR A 233 -16.26 17.19 2.16
N LEU A 234 -16.47 17.81 1.00
CA LEU A 234 -15.42 18.08 0.04
C LEU A 234 -14.66 19.36 0.42
N LYS A 235 -13.34 19.29 0.51
CA LYS A 235 -12.46 20.46 0.68
C LYS A 235 -12.02 21.01 -0.68
N TRP A 236 -11.43 20.14 -1.51
CA TRP A 236 -11.02 20.44 -2.88
C TRP A 236 -10.86 19.13 -3.66
N TRP A 237 -10.79 19.21 -4.98
CA TRP A 237 -10.50 18.07 -5.86
C TRP A 237 -9.87 18.51 -7.18
N HIS A 238 -9.17 17.59 -7.84
CA HIS A 238 -8.61 17.79 -9.18
C HIS A 238 -8.76 16.54 -10.03
N ALA A 239 -9.20 16.70 -11.28
CA ALA A 239 -9.06 15.66 -12.30
C ALA A 239 -7.58 15.51 -12.70
N TYR A 240 -7.20 14.32 -13.16
CA TYR A 240 -5.87 14.03 -13.71
C TYR A 240 -5.98 13.29 -15.04
N ASP A 241 -4.88 13.26 -15.81
CA ASP A 241 -4.83 12.48 -17.05
C ASP A 241 -4.82 10.99 -16.71
N ARG A 242 -5.96 10.34 -16.89
CA ARG A 242 -6.12 8.94 -16.58
C ARG A 242 -5.80 8.00 -17.75
N GLY A 243 -5.32 8.54 -18.86
CA GLY A 243 -5.06 7.80 -20.10
C GLY A 243 -6.32 7.19 -20.72
N SER A 244 -6.13 6.59 -21.89
CA SER A 244 -7.18 5.94 -22.67
C SER A 244 -7.54 4.54 -22.17
N ALA A 245 -6.64 3.87 -21.45
CA ALA A 245 -6.85 2.53 -20.90
C ALA A 245 -5.95 2.23 -19.69
N ARG A 246 -6.17 1.07 -19.06
CA ARG A 246 -5.22 0.52 -18.07
C ARG A 246 -3.87 0.25 -18.75
N LYS A 247 -2.76 0.50 -18.05
CA LYS A 247 -1.42 0.12 -18.54
C LYS A 247 -1.06 -1.32 -18.15
N PRO A 248 -0.20 -2.01 -18.91
CA PRO A 248 0.39 -3.29 -18.49
C PRO A 248 0.99 -3.21 -17.09
N GLY A 249 0.75 -4.22 -16.26
CA GLY A 249 1.27 -4.26 -14.89
C GLY A 249 0.48 -3.44 -13.86
N LYS A 250 -0.65 -2.85 -14.26
CA LYS A 250 -1.61 -2.18 -13.36
C LYS A 250 -2.82 -3.05 -13.05
N LEU A 251 -3.38 -2.93 -11.86
CA LEU A 251 -4.60 -3.61 -11.41
C LEU A 251 -5.86 -2.76 -11.63
N ALA A 252 -5.71 -1.46 -11.89
CA ALA A 252 -6.81 -0.54 -12.14
C ALA A 252 -6.55 0.40 -13.33
N TRP A 253 -7.63 0.84 -13.99
CA TRP A 253 -7.56 1.93 -14.96
C TRP A 253 -7.63 3.28 -14.23
N GLY A 254 -6.55 4.04 -14.26
CA GLY A 254 -6.36 5.31 -13.55
C GLY A 254 -5.01 5.33 -12.85
N SER A 255 -4.87 6.14 -11.81
CA SER A 255 -3.65 6.25 -11.01
C SER A 255 -3.13 4.88 -10.56
N GLY A 256 -4.02 3.98 -10.14
CA GLY A 256 -3.63 2.66 -9.62
C GLY A 256 -2.86 2.72 -8.30
N ALA A 257 -2.59 3.91 -7.74
CA ALA A 257 -1.82 4.11 -6.52
C ALA A 257 -2.63 4.88 -5.47
N SER A 258 -2.27 4.71 -4.19
CA SER A 258 -2.80 5.51 -3.08
C SER A 258 -2.22 6.93 -3.08
N PRO A 259 -2.98 7.94 -2.61
CA PRO A 259 -2.40 9.26 -2.37
C PRO A 259 -1.41 9.21 -1.21
N THR A 260 -0.32 9.97 -1.28
CA THR A 260 0.66 10.04 -0.19
C THR A 260 0.80 11.46 0.31
N PHE A 261 0.61 11.67 1.62
CA PHE A 261 0.91 12.94 2.27
C PHE A 261 2.38 13.00 2.70
N PHE A 262 3.01 14.13 2.45
CA PHE A 262 4.40 14.40 2.82
C PHE A 262 4.63 15.92 2.92
N GLY A 263 5.84 16.34 3.29
CA GLY A 263 6.20 17.75 3.43
C GLY A 263 7.10 18.00 4.63
N PRO A 264 7.68 19.19 4.79
CA PRO A 264 8.50 19.54 5.96
C PRO A 264 7.79 19.32 7.31
N ASN A 265 6.49 19.58 7.37
CA ASN A 265 5.63 19.39 8.55
C ASN A 265 4.87 18.05 8.52
N GLY A 266 5.32 17.13 7.66
CA GLY A 266 4.72 15.81 7.49
C GLY A 266 3.62 15.77 6.45
N SER A 267 2.75 16.79 6.32
CA SER A 267 1.58 16.73 5.43
C SER A 267 1.29 18.02 4.65
N ASP A 268 2.30 18.84 4.35
CA ASP A 268 2.13 20.09 3.57
C ASP A 268 1.62 19.82 2.14
N TYR A 269 1.93 18.63 1.63
CA TYR A 269 1.68 18.19 0.29
C TYR A 269 0.94 16.86 0.28
N VAL A 270 0.23 16.62 -0.82
CA VAL A 270 -0.27 15.31 -1.20
C VAL A 270 0.04 15.05 -2.67
N MET A 271 0.47 13.82 -2.98
CA MET A 271 0.77 13.42 -4.35
C MET A 271 -0.12 12.27 -4.83
N LEU A 272 -0.25 12.21 -6.15
CA LEU A 272 -0.66 11.01 -6.89
C LEU A 272 0.24 10.80 -8.11
N THR A 273 0.18 9.62 -8.70
CA THR A 273 0.63 9.37 -10.07
C THR A 273 -0.55 9.34 -11.02
N ASP A 274 -0.40 9.92 -12.20
CA ASP A 274 -1.43 9.86 -13.26
C ASP A 274 -1.34 8.54 -14.06
N ASN A 275 -2.04 8.44 -15.18
CA ASN A 275 -1.99 7.29 -16.07
C ASN A 275 -1.87 7.71 -17.54
N SER A 276 -1.18 8.83 -17.82
CA SER A 276 -1.08 9.38 -19.19
C SER A 276 -0.48 8.37 -20.18
N ASP A 277 -0.99 8.31 -21.41
CA ASP A 277 -0.76 7.21 -22.35
C ASP A 277 0.73 6.97 -22.64
N ILE A 278 1.52 8.03 -22.82
CA ILE A 278 2.94 7.92 -23.17
C ILE A 278 3.84 7.82 -21.94
N GLN A 279 3.66 8.69 -20.96
CA GLN A 279 4.52 8.75 -19.78
C GLN A 279 3.70 9.20 -18.58
N GLU A 280 3.67 8.39 -17.52
CA GLU A 280 2.97 8.79 -16.30
C GLU A 280 3.70 9.96 -15.63
N SER A 281 2.98 10.80 -14.91
CA SER A 281 3.56 11.88 -14.12
C SER A 281 3.21 11.73 -12.64
N VAL A 282 4.14 12.12 -11.77
CA VAL A 282 3.80 12.48 -10.40
C VAL A 282 3.20 13.89 -10.41
N ILE A 283 2.13 14.09 -9.65
CA ILE A 283 1.47 15.38 -9.49
C ILE A 283 1.37 15.68 -8.00
N VAL A 284 1.80 16.88 -7.59
CA VAL A 284 1.82 17.31 -6.19
C VAL A 284 0.91 18.51 -6.00
N TYR A 285 0.05 18.44 -4.98
CA TYR A 285 -0.85 19.50 -4.55
C TYR A 285 -0.57 19.90 -3.10
N ARG A 286 -0.84 21.16 -2.75
CA ARG A 286 -0.88 21.62 -1.36
C ARG A 286 -2.09 21.00 -0.65
N THR A 287 -1.88 20.46 0.54
CA THR A 287 -2.94 19.79 1.33
C THR A 287 -4.06 20.75 1.75
N ASP A 288 -3.71 22.01 2.01
CA ASP A 288 -4.62 23.00 2.56
C ASP A 288 -5.67 23.47 1.55
N ASN A 289 -5.29 23.74 0.32
CA ASN A 289 -6.15 24.41 -0.67
C ASN A 289 -6.16 23.77 -2.06
N GLY A 290 -5.37 22.71 -2.28
CA GLY A 290 -5.30 22.03 -3.57
C GLY A 290 -4.46 22.75 -4.63
N ALA A 291 -3.75 23.83 -4.29
CA ALA A 291 -2.89 24.50 -5.25
C ALA A 291 -1.81 23.55 -5.76
N LYS A 292 -1.68 23.44 -7.09
CA LYS A 292 -0.67 22.59 -7.73
C LYS A 292 0.73 23.12 -7.42
N VAL A 293 1.57 22.29 -6.81
CA VAL A 293 2.98 22.57 -6.55
C VAL A 293 3.81 22.28 -7.79
N GLY A 294 3.49 21.19 -8.49
CA GLY A 294 4.11 20.86 -9.76
C GLY A 294 3.76 19.45 -10.22
N SER A 295 4.29 19.09 -11.38
CA SER A 295 4.20 17.74 -11.94
C SER A 295 5.46 17.42 -12.73
N ALA A 296 5.84 16.14 -12.78
CA ALA A 296 6.99 15.70 -13.56
C ALA A 296 6.77 14.27 -14.10
N GLY A 297 7.22 14.03 -15.33
CA GLY A 297 7.17 12.71 -15.95
C GLY A 297 8.06 11.72 -15.22
N LEU A 298 7.50 10.55 -14.92
CA LEU A 298 8.16 9.43 -14.25
C LEU A 298 8.66 8.42 -15.27
N PHE A 299 9.76 7.76 -14.92
CA PHE A 299 10.29 6.58 -15.61
C PHE A 299 10.55 6.81 -17.11
N THR A 300 10.76 5.71 -17.84
CA THR A 300 11.00 5.77 -19.29
C THR A 300 9.67 5.87 -20.04
N ALA A 301 9.52 6.93 -20.84
CA ALA A 301 8.37 7.09 -21.75
C ALA A 301 8.15 5.85 -22.65
N GLY A 302 6.88 5.49 -22.86
CA GLY A 302 6.45 4.28 -23.57
C GLY A 302 6.43 3.00 -22.72
N THR A 303 7.16 2.98 -21.60
CA THR A 303 7.17 1.89 -20.62
C THR A 303 7.05 2.42 -19.19
N SER A 304 6.30 3.51 -19.02
CA SER A 304 6.05 4.14 -17.72
C SER A 304 4.74 3.64 -17.16
N GLY A 305 4.75 3.18 -15.91
CA GLY A 305 3.58 2.65 -15.22
C GLY A 305 3.91 2.32 -13.76
N THR A 306 3.04 2.70 -12.83
CA THR A 306 3.08 2.24 -11.43
C THR A 306 1.69 1.89 -10.91
N GLU A 307 1.61 0.83 -10.11
CA GLU A 307 0.44 0.44 -9.29
C GLU A 307 0.69 0.69 -7.79
N ASN A 308 1.85 1.25 -7.45
CA ASN A 308 2.26 1.46 -6.07
C ASN A 308 2.26 2.93 -5.73
N SER A 309 1.92 3.24 -4.47
CA SER A 309 2.23 4.53 -3.87
C SER A 309 3.74 4.79 -3.87
N MET A 310 4.09 6.06 -3.76
CA MET A 310 5.48 6.52 -3.72
C MET A 310 5.86 6.81 -2.28
N ILE A 311 7.12 6.55 -1.93
CA ILE A 311 7.69 7.01 -0.66
C ILE A 311 7.60 8.54 -0.61
N GLY A 312 7.10 9.09 0.49
CA GLY A 312 6.99 10.54 0.72
C GLY A 312 7.45 10.91 2.12
N VAL A 313 8.61 11.57 2.23
CA VAL A 313 9.20 11.99 3.52
C VAL A 313 9.87 13.34 3.38
N GLY A 314 9.58 14.29 4.28
CA GLY A 314 10.09 15.66 4.15
C GLY A 314 9.71 16.25 2.78
N ASN A 315 10.70 16.72 2.01
CA ASN A 315 10.48 17.20 0.64
C ASN A 315 10.74 16.12 -0.43
N THR A 316 11.02 14.88 -0.04
CA THR A 316 11.50 13.83 -0.92
C THR A 316 10.39 12.87 -1.30
N MET A 317 10.40 12.48 -2.58
CA MET A 317 9.55 11.46 -3.16
C MET A 317 10.42 10.38 -3.83
N VAL A 318 10.07 9.11 -3.68
CA VAL A 318 10.69 8.02 -4.45
C VAL A 318 9.63 7.11 -5.03
N GLY A 319 9.67 6.90 -6.34
CA GLY A 319 8.76 6.00 -7.05
C GLY A 319 9.51 4.88 -7.75
N ALA A 320 8.86 3.75 -7.92
CA ALA A 320 9.36 2.62 -8.68
C ALA A 320 8.38 2.22 -9.79
N SER A 321 8.90 1.88 -10.95
CA SER A 321 8.12 1.41 -12.09
C SER A 321 7.66 -0.01 -11.85
N THR A 322 6.39 -0.26 -12.15
CA THR A 322 5.80 -1.59 -12.18
C THR A 322 5.16 -1.94 -13.54
N TYR A 323 5.50 -1.14 -14.56
CA TYR A 323 5.02 -1.35 -15.92
C TYR A 323 5.36 -2.75 -16.45
N GLY A 324 4.36 -3.47 -16.93
CA GLY A 324 4.52 -4.83 -17.45
C GLY A 324 4.71 -5.91 -16.38
N TYR A 325 4.44 -5.61 -15.10
CA TYR A 325 4.44 -6.63 -14.06
C TYR A 325 3.46 -7.78 -14.36
N PRO A 326 3.89 -9.06 -14.24
CA PRO A 326 3.09 -10.20 -14.67
C PRO A 326 2.13 -10.68 -13.58
N TYR A 327 1.07 -9.94 -13.29
CA TYR A 327 0.04 -10.41 -12.37
C TYR A 327 -0.65 -11.69 -12.90
N PRO A 328 -0.85 -12.72 -12.06
CA PRO A 328 -1.51 -13.97 -12.47
C PRO A 328 -3.02 -13.81 -12.65
N LYS A 329 -3.62 -12.80 -12.01
CA LYS A 329 -5.06 -12.49 -12.10
C LYS A 329 -5.28 -10.99 -11.88
N TYR A 330 -6.28 -10.43 -12.56
CA TYR A 330 -6.71 -9.05 -12.40
C TYR A 330 -8.06 -8.96 -11.67
N PRO A 331 -8.33 -7.86 -10.93
CA PRO A 331 -9.62 -7.63 -10.29
C PRO A 331 -10.75 -7.48 -11.30
N GLU A 332 -11.97 -7.80 -10.88
CA GLU A 332 -13.18 -7.55 -11.67
C GLU A 332 -13.33 -6.04 -11.95
N GLY A 333 -13.55 -5.70 -13.22
CA GLY A 333 -13.70 -4.31 -13.66
C GLY A 333 -12.39 -3.57 -13.90
N ALA A 334 -11.23 -4.24 -13.84
CA ALA A 334 -9.93 -3.62 -14.17
C ALA A 334 -9.82 -3.15 -15.63
N GLY A 335 -10.61 -3.73 -16.54
CA GLY A 335 -10.55 -3.44 -17.98
C GLY A 335 -9.31 -4.01 -18.67
N PRO A 336 -9.28 -4.01 -20.02
CA PRO A 336 -8.11 -4.44 -20.77
C PRO A 336 -6.95 -3.45 -20.59
N SER A 337 -5.72 -3.93 -20.71
CA SER A 337 -4.56 -3.05 -20.80
C SER A 337 -4.22 -2.71 -22.25
N VAL A 338 -3.64 -1.52 -22.47
CA VAL A 338 -3.06 -1.11 -23.75
C VAL A 338 -1.59 -0.74 -23.55
N PRO A 339 -0.65 -1.46 -24.19
CA PRO A 339 -0.85 -2.71 -24.95
C PRO A 339 -1.39 -3.85 -24.07
N ALA A 340 -1.87 -4.94 -24.69
CA ALA A 340 -2.43 -6.08 -23.94
C ALA A 340 -1.39 -6.75 -23.03
N ASN A 341 -0.13 -6.79 -23.47
CA ASN A 341 1.00 -7.34 -22.71
C ASN A 341 2.22 -6.45 -22.88
N ALA A 342 3.09 -6.43 -21.88
CA ALA A 342 4.42 -5.85 -21.97
C ALA A 342 5.39 -6.65 -21.10
N LEU A 343 6.67 -6.62 -21.44
CA LEU A 343 7.71 -7.11 -20.55
C LEU A 343 7.84 -6.17 -19.35
N PHE A 344 8.21 -6.73 -18.20
CA PHE A 344 8.44 -5.94 -17.00
C PHE A 344 9.58 -4.94 -17.25
N ALA A 345 9.31 -3.65 -17.05
CA ALA A 345 10.24 -2.56 -17.31
C ALA A 345 10.84 -2.02 -15.99
N PRO A 346 12.16 -1.76 -15.96
CA PRO A 346 12.81 -1.23 -14.78
C PRO A 346 12.55 0.27 -14.60
N GLY A 347 12.76 0.76 -13.38
CA GLY A 347 12.70 2.17 -13.07
C GLY A 347 12.58 2.40 -11.57
N MET A 348 13.43 3.26 -11.02
CA MET A 348 13.26 3.86 -9.71
C MET A 348 13.85 5.25 -9.73
N GLU A 349 13.14 6.25 -9.24
CA GLU A 349 13.58 7.64 -9.30
C GLU A 349 13.30 8.36 -7.98
N ARG A 350 14.23 9.21 -7.56
CA ARG A 350 14.04 10.17 -6.47
C ARG A 350 13.84 11.57 -7.00
N TRP A 351 12.89 12.26 -6.39
CA TRP A 351 12.57 13.65 -6.65
C TRP A 351 12.51 14.42 -5.33
N ASP A 352 12.98 15.65 -5.31
CA ASP A 352 12.79 16.55 -4.18
C ASP A 352 11.97 17.78 -4.61
N ILE A 353 11.11 18.28 -3.72
CA ILE A 353 10.47 19.58 -3.87
C ILE A 353 11.47 20.68 -3.49
N THR A 354 11.61 21.64 -4.39
CA THR A 354 12.40 22.86 -4.22
C THR A 354 11.51 24.10 -4.37
N ASP A 355 12.08 25.26 -4.11
CA ASP A 355 11.47 26.57 -4.42
C ASP A 355 11.08 26.72 -5.91
N ARG A 356 11.78 25.99 -6.80
CA ARG A 356 11.54 25.99 -8.25
C ARG A 356 10.64 24.83 -8.73
N GLY A 357 10.04 24.07 -7.80
CA GLY A 357 9.23 22.90 -8.11
C GLY A 357 10.00 21.58 -7.96
N LEU A 358 9.56 20.56 -8.70
CA LEU A 358 10.06 19.19 -8.58
C LEU A 358 11.42 19.05 -9.27
N ARG A 359 12.42 18.55 -8.55
CA ARG A 359 13.78 18.30 -9.06
C ARG A 359 14.14 16.82 -8.94
N LYS A 360 14.46 16.18 -10.06
CA LYS A 360 14.99 14.81 -10.08
C LYS A 360 16.38 14.78 -9.46
N ILE A 361 16.61 13.89 -8.49
CA ILE A 361 17.87 13.74 -7.77
C ILE A 361 18.69 12.58 -8.36
N TRP A 362 18.05 11.44 -8.59
CA TRP A 362 18.65 10.29 -9.26
C TRP A 362 17.59 9.48 -10.02
N ASP A 363 18.06 8.70 -11.00
CA ASP A 363 17.27 7.86 -11.90
C ASP A 363 17.98 6.52 -12.09
N ARG A 364 17.33 5.43 -11.68
CA ARG A 364 17.80 4.06 -11.82
C ARG A 364 16.95 3.35 -12.86
N LYS A 365 17.50 3.19 -14.07
CA LYS A 365 16.86 2.49 -15.19
C LYS A 365 17.09 0.98 -15.21
N ASP A 366 17.57 0.43 -14.11
CA ASP A 366 18.01 -0.96 -13.97
C ASP A 366 17.35 -1.68 -12.78
N VAL A 367 16.51 -1.00 -11.99
CA VAL A 367 15.81 -1.58 -10.84
C VAL A 367 14.45 -2.16 -11.25
N TYR A 368 14.28 -3.47 -11.09
CA TYR A 368 13.04 -4.19 -11.42
C TYR A 368 12.16 -4.43 -10.19
N SER A 369 11.69 -3.37 -9.54
CA SER A 369 10.98 -3.44 -8.26
C SER A 369 9.69 -4.29 -8.33
N SER A 370 9.71 -5.48 -7.75
CA SER A 370 8.59 -6.41 -7.65
C SER A 370 7.82 -6.32 -6.33
N ALA A 371 8.22 -5.40 -5.44
CA ALA A 371 7.56 -5.07 -4.18
C ALA A 371 7.36 -3.55 -4.07
N VAL A 372 6.44 -3.10 -3.20
CA VAL A 372 6.38 -1.68 -2.83
C VAL A 372 7.65 -1.33 -2.05
N PRO A 373 8.45 -0.35 -2.48
CA PRO A 373 9.64 0.05 -1.74
C PRO A 373 9.29 0.59 -0.34
N ARG A 374 10.15 0.31 0.64
CA ARG A 374 10.02 0.81 2.01
C ARG A 374 11.27 1.57 2.42
N TYR A 375 11.11 2.82 2.85
CA TYR A 375 12.23 3.61 3.32
C TYR A 375 12.41 3.50 4.84
N SER A 376 13.57 3.01 5.29
CA SER A 376 13.99 3.13 6.68
C SER A 376 14.81 4.42 6.85
N THR A 377 14.23 5.37 7.58
CA THR A 377 14.91 6.64 7.87
C THR A 377 16.02 6.50 8.91
N ALA A 378 16.00 5.41 9.70
CA ALA A 378 16.99 5.16 10.74
C ALA A 378 18.32 4.65 10.18
N ASP A 379 18.31 3.92 9.07
CA ASP A 379 19.53 3.44 8.41
C ASP A 379 19.79 4.09 7.04
N GLY A 380 18.85 4.89 6.52
CA GLY A 380 19.00 5.60 5.25
C GLY A 380 18.77 4.72 4.02
N LEU A 381 18.23 3.51 4.18
CA LEU A 381 18.07 2.54 3.10
C LEU A 381 16.61 2.38 2.65
N ILE A 382 16.44 2.20 1.35
CA ILE A 382 15.21 1.78 0.70
C ILE A 382 15.28 0.27 0.49
N TYR A 383 14.35 -0.47 1.08
CA TYR A 383 14.22 -1.90 0.92
C TYR A 383 13.16 -2.22 -0.13
N THR A 384 13.49 -3.07 -1.09
CA THR A 384 12.55 -3.60 -2.08
C THR A 384 13.00 -4.98 -2.54
N CYS A 385 12.13 -5.68 -3.26
CA CYS A 385 12.51 -6.88 -4.00
C CYS A 385 12.63 -6.57 -5.49
N GLU A 386 13.62 -7.14 -6.16
CA GLU A 386 13.76 -7.08 -7.61
C GLU A 386 13.41 -8.42 -8.26
N ARG A 387 12.56 -8.38 -9.29
CA ARG A 387 12.36 -9.51 -10.21
C ARG A 387 12.96 -9.19 -11.57
N ARG A 388 14.28 -9.36 -11.66
CA ARG A 388 15.07 -9.12 -12.88
C ARG A 388 14.62 -10.01 -14.03
N ARG A 389 14.90 -9.59 -15.26
CA ARG A 389 14.70 -10.43 -16.45
C ARG A 389 15.66 -11.63 -16.42
N GLY A 390 15.26 -12.72 -17.08
CA GLY A 390 16.12 -13.87 -17.29
C GLY A 390 17.35 -13.54 -18.16
N PRO A 391 18.34 -14.44 -18.25
CA PRO A 391 19.63 -14.17 -18.90
C PRO A 391 19.54 -13.67 -20.35
N ALA A 392 18.55 -14.13 -21.12
CA ALA A 392 18.32 -13.70 -22.50
C ALA A 392 17.47 -12.42 -22.63
N GLY A 393 16.95 -11.87 -21.52
CA GLY A 393 16.09 -10.68 -21.51
C GLY A 393 14.68 -10.87 -22.10
N LEU A 394 14.35 -12.08 -22.57
CA LEU A 394 13.09 -12.39 -23.26
C LEU A 394 11.92 -12.76 -22.31
N ALA A 395 12.21 -13.01 -21.03
CA ALA A 395 11.23 -13.38 -20.03
C ALA A 395 11.60 -12.82 -18.65
N ASN A 396 10.61 -12.76 -17.76
CA ASN A 396 10.83 -12.40 -16.36
C ASN A 396 11.56 -13.52 -15.61
N GLY A 397 12.39 -13.16 -14.63
CA GLY A 397 13.17 -14.10 -13.84
C GLY A 397 12.30 -15.04 -13.00
N ALA A 398 12.86 -16.22 -12.75
CA ALA A 398 12.30 -17.30 -11.94
C ALA A 398 12.46 -17.10 -10.42
N TYR A 399 13.33 -16.17 -10.02
CA TYR A 399 13.62 -15.81 -8.64
C TYR A 399 13.64 -14.29 -8.50
N ALA A 400 13.27 -13.83 -7.31
CA ALA A 400 13.43 -12.44 -6.92
C ALA A 400 14.66 -12.27 -6.00
N TRP A 401 15.12 -11.03 -5.87
CA TRP A 401 16.23 -10.63 -5.01
C TRP A 401 15.72 -9.63 -3.99
N ALA A 402 16.06 -9.81 -2.73
CA ALA A 402 15.93 -8.75 -1.74
C ALA A 402 17.04 -7.72 -2.00
N VAL A 403 16.72 -6.43 -1.96
CA VAL A 403 17.64 -5.33 -2.34
C VAL A 403 17.50 -4.17 -1.36
N ALA A 404 18.65 -3.63 -0.92
CA ALA A 404 18.73 -2.40 -0.15
C ALA A 404 19.47 -1.33 -0.98
N LEU A 405 18.82 -0.19 -1.19
CA LEU A 405 19.38 0.95 -1.92
C LEU A 405 19.60 2.13 -0.97
N ASP A 406 20.67 2.89 -1.18
CA ASP A 406 20.91 4.13 -0.47
C ASP A 406 19.96 5.24 -0.94
N MET A 407 19.22 5.87 -0.01
CA MET A 407 18.24 6.92 -0.33
C MET A 407 18.88 8.17 -0.97
N GLU A 408 20.10 8.53 -0.58
CA GLU A 408 20.76 9.74 -1.08
C GLU A 408 21.27 9.59 -2.50
N THR A 409 21.92 8.48 -2.80
CA THR A 409 22.64 8.25 -4.06
C THR A 409 21.89 7.34 -5.03
N GLY A 410 20.89 6.60 -4.55
CA GLY A 410 20.19 5.58 -5.30
C GLY A 410 21.02 4.34 -5.56
N LYS A 411 22.22 4.19 -4.98
CA LYS A 411 23.11 3.02 -5.21
C LYS A 411 22.57 1.78 -4.51
N THR A 412 22.70 0.62 -5.14
CA THR A 412 22.44 -0.67 -4.49
C THR A 412 23.56 -0.96 -3.50
N MET A 413 23.23 -1.05 -2.22
CA MET A 413 24.17 -1.24 -1.11
C MET A 413 24.31 -2.73 -0.74
N HIS A 414 23.23 -3.49 -0.87
CA HIS A 414 23.22 -4.93 -0.66
C HIS A 414 22.12 -5.59 -1.48
N GLU A 415 22.35 -6.83 -1.91
CA GLU A 415 21.34 -7.67 -2.51
C GLU A 415 21.59 -9.15 -2.19
N GLN A 416 20.50 -9.90 -2.03
CA GLN A 416 20.57 -11.34 -1.79
C GLN A 416 19.37 -12.02 -2.46
N ARG A 417 19.62 -13.11 -3.18
CA ARG A 417 18.57 -13.88 -3.86
C ARG A 417 17.60 -14.49 -2.82
N LEU A 418 16.30 -14.35 -3.06
CA LEU A 418 15.28 -15.00 -2.27
C LEU A 418 15.27 -16.51 -2.56
N PRO A 419 15.05 -17.36 -1.53
CA PRO A 419 15.29 -18.80 -1.65
C PRO A 419 14.25 -19.54 -2.49
N GLN A 420 13.00 -19.06 -2.58
CA GLN A 420 11.93 -19.79 -3.27
C GLN A 420 11.73 -19.29 -4.70
N HIS A 421 11.29 -20.20 -5.57
CA HIS A 421 10.90 -19.89 -6.93
C HIS A 421 9.59 -19.08 -6.95
N VAL A 422 9.44 -18.15 -7.89
CA VAL A 422 8.28 -17.25 -7.96
C VAL A 422 6.96 -17.97 -8.26
N SER A 423 6.97 -19.02 -9.09
CA SER A 423 5.78 -19.84 -9.37
C SER A 423 5.20 -20.46 -8.10
N LEU A 424 3.88 -20.38 -7.94
CA LEU A 424 3.12 -20.96 -6.84
C LEU A 424 3.42 -22.46 -6.66
N LEU A 425 3.56 -23.20 -7.77
CA LEU A 425 3.83 -24.65 -7.77
C LEU A 425 5.23 -25.02 -7.26
N LEU A 426 6.20 -24.10 -7.38
CA LEU A 426 7.62 -24.37 -7.11
C LEU A 426 8.14 -23.58 -5.89
N GLY A 427 7.25 -22.95 -5.13
CA GLY A 427 7.59 -22.27 -3.88
C GLY A 427 6.73 -21.05 -3.56
N GLY A 428 6.22 -20.36 -4.58
CA GLY A 428 5.37 -19.18 -4.42
C GLY A 428 6.09 -17.97 -3.82
N GLY A 429 7.37 -17.78 -4.17
CA GLY A 429 8.20 -16.66 -3.72
C GLY A 429 7.97 -15.34 -4.46
N ASP A 430 6.94 -15.24 -5.31
CA ASP A 430 6.59 -14.01 -6.01
C ASP A 430 6.05 -12.98 -5.01
N THR A 431 6.65 -11.79 -4.97
CA THR A 431 6.25 -10.72 -4.05
C THR A 431 5.00 -9.98 -4.49
N LEU A 432 4.56 -10.15 -5.74
CA LEU A 432 3.30 -9.63 -6.28
C LEU A 432 3.03 -8.13 -6.03
N GLN A 433 4.08 -7.30 -6.08
CA GLN A 433 4.04 -5.88 -5.69
C GLN A 433 3.53 -5.63 -4.27
N MET A 434 3.53 -6.63 -3.39
CA MET A 434 3.17 -6.47 -1.99
C MET A 434 4.24 -5.69 -1.25
N VAL A 435 3.82 -4.94 -0.25
CA VAL A 435 4.70 -4.15 0.59
C VAL A 435 5.44 -5.04 1.60
N GLY A 436 6.63 -4.59 1.99
CA GLY A 436 7.35 -5.12 3.13
C GLY A 436 7.24 -4.22 4.37
N THR A 437 7.26 -4.82 5.55
CA THR A 437 7.24 -4.12 6.84
C THR A 437 8.50 -4.43 7.63
N ILE A 438 9.09 -3.40 8.22
CA ILE A 438 10.27 -3.53 9.08
C ILE A 438 9.81 -3.44 10.52
N ASP A 439 10.03 -4.49 11.31
CA ASP A 439 9.63 -4.54 12.71
C ASP A 439 10.64 -3.85 13.64
N ARG A 440 10.29 -3.78 14.92
CA ARG A 440 11.12 -3.18 15.97
C ARG A 440 12.42 -3.95 16.27
N TYR A 441 12.59 -5.14 15.72
CA TYR A 441 13.77 -5.99 15.88
C TYR A 441 14.72 -5.88 14.68
N GLY A 442 14.45 -4.96 13.75
CA GLY A 442 15.23 -4.78 12.53
C GLY A 442 15.04 -5.89 11.51
N THR A 443 13.91 -6.60 11.58
CA THR A 443 13.55 -7.64 10.62
C THR A 443 12.63 -7.07 9.56
N TRP A 444 13.00 -7.25 8.29
CA TRP A 444 12.14 -6.96 7.16
C TRP A 444 11.28 -8.18 6.82
N TRP A 445 9.97 -8.02 6.93
CA TRP A 445 8.96 -8.99 6.57
C TRP A 445 8.39 -8.67 5.19
N GLN A 446 8.49 -9.61 4.25
CA GLN A 446 8.04 -9.41 2.87
C GLN A 446 6.96 -10.43 2.50
N GLY A 447 5.80 -9.93 2.05
CA GLY A 447 4.71 -10.76 1.57
C GLY A 447 5.04 -11.45 0.26
N THR A 448 4.51 -12.66 0.07
CA THR A 448 4.55 -13.42 -1.19
C THR A 448 3.18 -14.01 -1.52
N ILE A 449 3.06 -14.65 -2.68
CA ILE A 449 1.86 -15.39 -3.09
C ILE A 449 1.60 -16.69 -2.29
N SER A 450 2.50 -17.10 -1.39
CA SER A 450 2.36 -18.33 -0.58
C SER A 450 2.55 -18.12 0.93
N GLY A 451 3.01 -16.95 1.35
CA GLY A 451 3.32 -16.67 2.74
C GLY A 451 4.14 -15.39 2.92
N VAL A 452 5.12 -15.44 3.83
CA VAL A 452 6.00 -14.30 4.12
C VAL A 452 7.46 -14.73 4.21
N TYR A 453 8.37 -13.87 3.76
CA TYR A 453 9.78 -13.94 4.11
C TYR A 453 10.06 -13.15 5.38
N ARG A 454 10.97 -13.69 6.19
CA ARG A 454 11.62 -13.02 7.31
C ARG A 454 13.08 -12.77 6.92
N ILE A 455 13.46 -11.51 6.73
CA ILE A 455 14.78 -11.07 6.30
C ILE A 455 15.41 -10.30 7.46
N ALA A 456 16.31 -10.94 8.19
CA ALA A 456 17.00 -10.36 9.33
C ALA A 456 18.51 -10.29 9.09
N LYS A 457 19.20 -9.42 9.81
CA LYS A 457 20.67 -9.43 9.86
C LYS A 457 21.17 -10.82 10.32
N ALA A 458 22.17 -11.34 9.61
CA ALA A 458 22.74 -12.68 9.83
C ALA A 458 23.45 -12.83 11.17
#